data_AF-A0A8K0A5V1-F1
#
_entry.id   AF-A0A8K0A5V1-F1
#
_cell.length_a   1.000
_cell.length_b   1.000
_cell.length_c   1.000
_cell.angle_alpha   90.00
_cell.angle_beta   90.00
_cell.angle_gamma   90.00
#
_symmetry.space_group_name_H-M   'P 1'
#
loop_
_entity.id
_entity.type
_entity.pdbx_description
1 polymer ?
#
loop_
_entity_poly.entity_id
_entity_poly.type
_entity_poly.pdbx_seq_one_letter_code
_entity_poly.pdbx_strand_id
1 'polypeptide(L)'
;MSRQGYTMAVASRTDAEQDMRKALKLLDWDKYFTYKEIYPGSKTRHFARFHEQSGIPYSKMIFFDDEERNIYDLNRIGVLSLQVDRGLTLEVLQNGLEKFARERK
;
A
#
# COMPACT_ATOMS: atom_id res chain seq x y z
N MET A 1 2.23 13.36 -2.69
CA MET A 1 1.60 12.08 -3.06
C MET A 1 0.96 12.13 -4.46
N SER A 2 -0.35 12.40 -4.64
CA SER A 2 -0.95 12.38 -6.00
C SER A 2 -0.38 13.43 -6.96
N ARG A 3 -0.05 14.62 -6.45
CA ARG A 3 0.60 15.70 -7.23
C ARG A 3 2.08 15.47 -7.57
N GLN A 4 2.69 14.40 -7.06
CA GLN A 4 4.09 14.04 -7.31
C GLN A 4 4.24 12.84 -8.26
N GLY A 5 3.14 12.40 -8.90
CA GLY A 5 3.17 11.28 -9.87
C GLY A 5 3.05 9.89 -9.25
N TYR A 6 2.84 9.78 -7.94
CA TYR A 6 2.61 8.48 -7.29
C TYR A 6 1.15 8.05 -7.43
N THR A 7 0.96 6.83 -7.94
CA THR A 7 -0.34 6.15 -7.89
C THR A 7 -0.49 5.50 -6.52
N MET A 8 -1.60 5.78 -5.84
CA MET A 8 -1.86 5.24 -4.50
C MET A 8 -2.91 4.13 -4.55
N ALA A 9 -2.73 3.15 -3.68
CA ALA A 9 -3.63 2.02 -3.52
C ALA A 9 -3.82 1.68 -2.04
N VAL A 10 -4.93 1.02 -1.71
CA VAL A 10 -5.18 0.48 -0.36
C VAL A 10 -5.39 -1.03 -0.43
N ALA A 11 -4.64 -1.76 0.40
CA ALA A 11 -4.79 -3.20 0.61
C ALA A 11 -5.25 -3.44 2.05
N SER A 12 -6.40 -4.06 2.27
CA SER A 12 -6.91 -4.35 3.61
C SER A 12 -7.48 -5.75 3.70
N ARG A 13 -7.14 -6.47 4.77
CA ARG A 13 -7.58 -7.84 5.03
C ARG A 13 -8.89 -7.91 5.83
N THR A 14 -9.61 -6.81 5.96
CA THR A 14 -10.84 -6.73 6.76
C THR A 14 -12.00 -7.48 6.10
N ASP A 15 -12.83 -8.13 6.93
CA ASP A 15 -14.12 -8.70 6.50
C ASP A 15 -15.21 -7.62 6.37
N ALA A 16 -14.99 -6.42 6.90
CA ALA A 16 -15.93 -5.30 6.88
C ALA A 16 -15.69 -4.39 5.66
N GLU A 17 -15.70 -4.96 4.45
CA GLU A 17 -15.41 -4.22 3.20
C GLU A 17 -16.30 -2.97 3.06
N GLN A 18 -17.60 -3.12 3.31
CA GLN A 18 -18.55 -2.01 3.14
C GLN A 18 -18.26 -0.86 4.10
N ASP A 19 -17.88 -1.16 5.34
CA ASP A 19 -17.62 -0.14 6.35
C ASP A 19 -16.30 0.56 6.10
N MET A 20 -15.27 -0.16 5.64
CA MET A 20 -14.03 0.46 5.18
C MET A 20 -14.28 1.39 3.98
N ARG A 21 -15.10 0.98 3.01
CA ARG A 21 -15.48 1.83 1.87
C ARG A 21 -16.27 3.06 2.30
N LYS A 22 -17.17 2.94 3.29
CA LYS A 22 -17.87 4.09 3.87
C LYS A 22 -16.89 5.04 4.56
N ALA A 23 -15.97 4.52 5.37
CA ALA A 23 -14.96 5.33 6.04
C ALA A 23 -14.11 6.14 5.06
N LEU A 24 -13.64 5.52 3.96
CA LEU A 24 -12.90 6.22 2.91
C LEU A 24 -13.71 7.35 2.25
N LYS A 25 -15.02 7.17 2.07
CA LYS A 25 -15.91 8.22 1.54
C LYS A 25 -16.15 9.34 2.56
N LEU A 26 -16.42 8.99 3.82
CA LEU A 26 -16.69 9.96 4.88
C LEU A 26 -15.49 10.87 5.16
N LEU A 27 -14.28 10.32 5.09
CA LEU A 27 -13.03 11.07 5.24
C LEU A 27 -12.62 11.82 3.96
N ASP A 28 -13.37 11.67 2.85
CA ASP A 28 -13.02 12.19 1.53
C ASP A 28 -11.63 11.72 1.05
N TRP A 29 -11.26 10.48 1.42
CA TRP A 29 -10.00 9.85 1.05
C TRP A 29 -10.12 9.01 -0.21
N ASP A 30 -11.35 8.66 -0.61
CA ASP A 30 -11.64 7.85 -1.78
C ASP A 30 -10.96 8.39 -3.07
N LYS A 31 -10.84 9.73 -3.18
CA LYS A 31 -10.20 10.45 -4.29
C LYS A 31 -8.69 10.25 -4.40
N TYR A 32 -8.03 9.79 -3.35
CA TYR A 32 -6.59 9.58 -3.33
C TYR A 32 -6.21 8.19 -3.85
N PHE A 33 -7.04 7.18 -3.61
CA PHE A 33 -6.72 5.79 -3.92
C PHE A 33 -7.31 5.38 -5.26
N THR A 34 -6.45 5.11 -6.24
CA THR A 34 -6.86 4.60 -7.56
C THR A 34 -7.30 3.15 -7.48
N TYR A 35 -6.56 2.32 -6.73
CA TYR A 35 -6.85 0.89 -6.56
C TYR A 35 -7.20 0.55 -5.11
N LYS A 36 -8.18 -0.32 -4.91
CA LYS A 36 -8.73 -0.64 -3.58
C LYS A 36 -9.04 -2.13 -3.51
N GLU A 37 -8.12 -2.89 -2.91
CA GLU A 37 -8.30 -4.32 -2.64
C GLU A 37 -8.60 -4.45 -1.14
N ILE A 38 -9.87 -4.69 -0.79
CA ILE A 38 -10.37 -4.70 0.60
C ILE A 38 -11.19 -5.97 0.78
N TYR A 39 -10.56 -7.04 1.26
CA TYR A 39 -11.19 -8.32 1.54
C TYR A 39 -10.23 -9.23 2.33
N PRO A 40 -10.72 -10.23 3.06
CA PRO A 40 -9.86 -11.23 3.71
C PRO A 40 -8.98 -12.00 2.72
N GLY A 41 -7.71 -12.19 3.08
CA GLY A 41 -6.73 -12.92 2.27
C GLY A 41 -5.30 -12.51 2.58
N SER A 42 -4.34 -12.97 1.76
CA SER A 42 -2.93 -12.55 1.88
C SER A 42 -2.67 -11.24 1.14
N LYS A 43 -1.77 -10.39 1.63
CA LYS A 43 -1.36 -9.18 0.91
C LYS A 43 -0.70 -9.48 -0.43
N THR A 44 -0.08 -10.64 -0.59
CA THR A 44 0.44 -11.10 -1.90
C THR A 44 -0.65 -11.17 -2.97
N ARG A 45 -1.86 -11.62 -2.61
CA ARG A 45 -3.01 -11.64 -3.54
C ARG A 45 -3.50 -10.24 -3.89
N HIS A 46 -3.52 -9.33 -2.91
CA HIS A 46 -3.88 -7.93 -3.12
C HIS A 46 -2.88 -7.25 -4.08
N PHE A 47 -1.58 -7.46 -3.86
CA PHE A 47 -0.53 -6.91 -4.71
C PHE A 47 -0.53 -7.52 -6.11
N ALA A 48 -0.88 -8.80 -6.27
CA ALA A 48 -1.07 -9.40 -7.57
C ALA A 48 -2.17 -8.69 -8.38
N ARG A 49 -3.28 -8.32 -7.73
CA ARG A 49 -4.35 -7.52 -8.36
C ARG A 49 -3.91 -6.11 -8.71
N PHE A 50 -3.14 -5.44 -7.84
CA PHE A 50 -2.55 -4.14 -8.19
C PHE A 50 -1.62 -4.24 -9.38
N HIS A 51 -0.77 -5.27 -9.44
CA HIS A 51 0.13 -5.49 -10.57
C HIS A 51 -0.65 -5.72 -11.88
N GLU A 52 -1.68 -6.56 -11.84
CA GLU A 52 -2.56 -6.84 -12.98
C GLU A 52 -3.28 -5.57 -13.48
N GLN A 53 -3.86 -4.78 -12.56
CA GLN A 53 -4.64 -3.58 -12.91
C GLN A 53 -3.76 -2.41 -13.36
N SER A 54 -2.58 -2.24 -12.76
CA SER A 54 -1.72 -1.08 -13.01
C SER A 54 -0.60 -1.32 -14.03
N GLY A 55 -0.20 -2.57 -14.25
CA GLY A 55 0.99 -2.93 -15.02
C GLY A 55 2.32 -2.53 -14.34
N ILE A 56 2.30 -1.99 -13.12
CA ILE A 56 3.49 -1.55 -12.40
C ILE A 56 4.21 -2.78 -11.83
N PRO A 57 5.53 -2.97 -12.06
CA PRO A 57 6.26 -4.10 -11.48
C PRO A 57 6.41 -3.94 -9.96
N TYR A 58 6.48 -5.05 -9.22
CA TYR A 58 6.63 -5.03 -7.75
C TYR A 58 7.84 -4.24 -7.27
N SER A 59 8.95 -4.27 -8.02
CA SER A 59 10.16 -3.49 -7.73
C SER A 59 9.93 -1.97 -7.73
N LYS A 60 8.84 -1.50 -8.35
CA LYS A 60 8.42 -0.09 -8.37
C LYS A 60 7.27 0.19 -7.39
N MET A 61 7.05 -0.68 -6.42
CA MET A 61 6.06 -0.49 -5.35
C MET A 61 6.72 -0.32 -3.99
N ILE A 62 6.16 0.58 -3.19
CA ILE A 62 6.46 0.76 -1.76
C ILE A 62 5.20 0.48 -0.94
N PHE A 63 5.35 -0.18 0.19
CA PHE A 63 4.24 -0.56 1.06
C PHE A 63 4.54 -0.27 2.53
N PHE A 64 3.50 0.17 3.26
CA PHE A 64 3.56 0.46 4.69
C PHE A 64 2.45 -0.32 5.39
N ASP A 65 2.80 -1.11 6.40
CA ASP A 65 1.86 -1.95 7.16
C ASP A 65 2.43 -2.25 8.54
N ASP A 66 1.57 -2.44 9.53
CA ASP A 66 1.95 -2.74 10.92
C ASP A 66 2.19 -4.23 11.15
N GLU A 67 1.66 -5.12 10.31
CA GLU A 67 1.79 -6.56 10.48
C GLU A 67 3.09 -7.08 9.80
N GLU A 68 4.08 -7.44 10.61
CA GLU A 68 5.40 -7.94 10.16
C GLU A 68 5.30 -9.08 9.12
N ARG A 69 4.29 -9.94 9.24
CA ARG A 69 4.04 -11.03 8.27
C ARG A 69 3.80 -10.50 6.86
N ASN A 70 3.01 -9.43 6.74
CA ASN A 70 2.71 -8.80 5.45
C ASN A 70 3.98 -8.20 4.84
N ILE A 71 4.83 -7.60 5.68
CA ILE A 71 6.13 -7.04 5.27
C ILE A 71 7.05 -8.14 4.75
N TYR A 72 7.17 -9.25 5.49
CA TYR A 72 7.97 -10.41 5.08
C TYR A 72 7.50 -10.99 3.74
N ASP A 73 6.20 -11.26 3.59
CA ASP A 73 5.63 -11.87 2.39
C ASP A 73 5.82 -11.00 1.14
N LEU A 74 5.65 -9.68 1.27
CA LEU A 74 5.77 -8.75 0.15
C LEU A 74 7.21 -8.41 -0.23
N ASN A 75 8.12 -8.36 0.74
CA ASN A 75 9.55 -8.19 0.46
C ASN A 75 10.08 -9.35 -0.39
N ARG A 76 9.59 -10.58 -0.19
CA ARG A 76 9.98 -11.77 -0.99
C ARG A 76 9.59 -11.69 -2.47
N ILE A 77 8.56 -10.92 -2.81
CA ILE A 77 8.12 -10.72 -4.20
C ILE A 77 8.64 -9.41 -4.81
N GLY A 78 9.50 -8.68 -4.08
CA GLY A 78 10.23 -7.51 -4.59
C GLY A 78 9.61 -6.14 -4.27
N VAL A 79 8.51 -6.09 -3.52
CA VAL A 79 7.92 -4.83 -3.03
C VAL A 79 8.77 -4.30 -1.88
N LEU A 80 9.16 -3.02 -1.90
CA LEU A 80 9.82 -2.41 -0.74
C LEU A 80 8.79 -2.23 0.39
N SER A 81 8.84 -3.07 1.41
CA SER A 81 7.84 -3.08 2.48
C SER A 81 8.46 -2.57 3.79
N LEU A 82 7.78 -1.62 4.43
CA LEU A 82 8.23 -0.93 5.64
C LEU A 82 7.21 -1.15 6.77
N GLN A 83 7.69 -1.69 7.89
CA GLN A 83 6.87 -1.89 9.08
C GLN A 83 6.59 -0.55 9.77
N VAL A 84 5.33 -0.32 10.19
CA VAL A 84 4.90 0.91 10.85
C VAL A 84 4.11 0.64 12.14
N ASP A 85 4.80 0.60 13.29
CA ASP A 85 4.19 0.15 14.56
C ASP A 85 3.13 1.12 15.15
N ARG A 86 3.20 2.41 14.80
CA ARG A 86 2.30 3.46 15.34
C ARG A 86 1.59 4.24 14.24
N GLY A 87 1.30 3.54 13.14
CA GLY A 87 0.70 4.14 11.95
C GLY A 87 1.66 5.02 11.16
N LEU A 88 1.14 5.54 10.04
CA LEU A 88 1.94 6.30 9.09
C LEU A 88 2.01 7.78 9.48
N THR A 89 3.21 8.28 9.77
CA THR A 89 3.50 9.71 9.97
C THR A 89 4.18 10.30 8.74
N LEU A 90 4.24 11.64 8.64
CA LEU A 90 4.96 12.31 7.56
C LEU A 90 6.46 11.97 7.56
N GLU A 91 7.06 11.81 8.73
CA GLU A 91 8.46 11.42 8.87
C GLU A 91 8.71 10.00 8.35
N VAL A 92 7.90 9.03 8.78
CA VAL A 92 7.98 7.64 8.30
C VAL A 92 7.83 7.58 6.78
N LEU A 93 6.88 8.35 6.26
CA LEU A 93 6.59 8.43 4.85
C LEU A 93 7.77 9.02 4.06
N GLN A 94 8.32 10.14 4.50
CA GLN A 94 9.46 10.78 3.86
C GLN A 94 10.68 9.85 3.87
N ASN A 95 11.02 9.27 5.02
CA ASN A 95 12.12 8.32 5.15
C ASN A 95 11.93 7.10 4.24
N GLY A 96 10.69 6.60 4.13
CA GLY A 96 10.35 5.50 3.24
C GLY A 96 10.53 5.84 1.76
N LEU A 97 10.10 7.03 1.34
CA LEU A 97 10.28 7.50 -0.04
C LEU A 97 11.74 7.74 -0.39
N GLU A 98 12.54 8.30 0.52
CA GLU A 98 13.98 8.49 0.34
C GLU A 98 14.70 7.14 0.21
N LYS A 99 14.33 6.16 1.04
CA LYS A 99 14.82 4.78 0.93
C LYS A 99 14.46 4.16 -0.42
N PHE A 100 13.22 4.32 -0.85
CA PHE A 100 12.76 3.81 -2.15
C PHE A 100 13.54 4.43 -3.30
N ALA A 101 13.72 5.75 -3.32
CA ALA A 101 14.50 6.43 -4.36
C ALA A 101 15.98 5.98 -4.41
N ARG A 102 16.54 5.60 -3.25
CA ARG A 102 17.91 5.09 -3.16
C ARG A 102 18.05 3.64 -3.66
N GLU A 103 17.07 2.79 -3.36
CA GLU A 103 17.14 1.33 -3.60
C GLU A 103 16.48 0.88 -4.91
N ARG A 104 15.60 1.71 -5.47
CA ARG A 104 14.76 1.40 -6.63
C ARG A 104 14.87 2.55 -7.64
N LYS A 105 15.76 2.39 -8.62
CA LYS A 105 15.91 3.29 -9.79
C LYS A 105 15.10 2.77 -10.97
#